data_AF-A0ABD0PM70-F1
#
_entry.id   AF-A0ABD0PM70-F1
#
_cell.length_a   1.000
_cell.length_b   1.000
_cell.length_c   1.000
_cell.angle_alpha   90.00
_cell.angle_beta   90.00
_cell.angle_gamma   90.00
#
_symmetry.space_group_name_H-M   'P 1'
#
loop_
_entity.id
_entity.type
_entity.pdbx_description
1 polymer ?
#
loop_
_entity_poly.entity_id
_entity_poly.type
_entity_poly.pdbx_seq_one_letter_code
_entity_poly.pdbx_strand_id
1 'polypeptide(L)' 'MELKGQMLHLPESNSIMFLGSPRVDRLEELMGRGLHLSDIPIHDATRDVIL' A
#
# COMPACT_ATOMS: atom_id res chain seq x y z
N MET A 1 -3.39 3.16 -10.83
CA MET A 1 -3.03 3.08 -9.40
C MET A 1 -1.65 2.44 -9.33
N GLU A 2 -0.65 3.22 -8.94
CA GLU A 2 0.72 2.71 -8.79
C GLU A 2 0.90 2.11 -7.40
N LEU A 3 1.47 0.91 -7.33
CA LEU A 3 1.78 0.20 -6.09
C LEU A 3 3.30 0.11 -5.95
N LYS A 4 3.82 0.36 -4.75
CA LYS A 4 5.23 0.18 -4.41
C LYS A 4 5.35 -0.88 -3.31
N GLY A 5 6.25 -1.82 -3.50
CA GLY A 5 6.39 -2.94 -2.57
C GLY A 5 7.49 -3.92 -2.95
N GLN A 6 7.42 -5.10 -2.36
CA GLN A 6 8.36 -6.19 -2.55
C GLN A 6 7.64 -7.48 -2.97
N MET A 7 8.35 -8.32 -3.72
CA MET A 7 7.92 -9.67 -4.07
C MET A 7 8.58 -10.68 -3.14
N LEU A 8 7.78 -11.56 -2.57
CA LEU A 8 8.20 -12.60 -1.64
C LEU A 8 7.87 -13.96 -2.24
N HIS A 9 8.88 -14.82 -2.35
CA HIS A 9 8.65 -16.21 -2.74
C HIS A 9 8.15 -17.02 -1.53
N LEU A 10 6.98 -17.68 -1.69
CA LEU A 10 6.35 -18.52 -0.69
C LEU A 10 6.47 -20.00 -1.10
N PRO A 11 7.46 -20.74 -0.60
CA PRO A 11 7.75 -22.09 -1.08
C PRO A 11 6.64 -23.09 -0.75
N GLU A 12 5.92 -22.92 0.36
CA GLU A 12 4.85 -23.83 0.81
C GLU A 12 3.66 -23.86 -0.14
N SER A 13 3.41 -22.75 -0.84
CA SER A 13 2.34 -22.60 -1.82
C SER A 13 2.84 -22.49 -3.27
N ASN A 14 4.16 -22.58 -3.49
CA ASN A 14 4.82 -22.37 -4.78
C ASN A 14 4.32 -21.11 -5.51
N SER A 15 4.28 -19.99 -4.80
CA SER A 15 3.75 -18.73 -5.31
C SER A 15 4.62 -17.53 -4.96
N ILE A 16 4.39 -16.40 -5.63
CA ILE A 16 5.00 -15.11 -5.30
C ILE A 16 3.92 -14.21 -4.74
N MET A 17 4.10 -13.76 -3.50
CA MET A 17 3.24 -12.78 -2.86
C MET A 17 3.81 -11.37 -3.04
N PHE A 18 2.99 -10.45 -3.49
CA PHE A 18 3.33 -9.03 -3.52
C PHE A 18 2.84 -8.36 -2.23
N LEU A 19 3.76 -7.74 -1.49
CA LEU A 19 3.45 -6.93 -0.32
C LEU A 19 3.85 -5.48 -0.60
N GLY A 20 2.89 -4.57 -0.58
CA GLY A 20 3.15 -3.17 -0.88
C GLY A 20 1.96 -2.27 -0.57
N SER A 21 2.18 -0.98 -0.78
CA SER A 21 1.22 0.09 -0.49
C SER A 21 1.04 0.97 -1.73
N PRO A 22 -0.13 1.61 -1.91
CA PRO A 22 -0.33 2.55 -3.01
C PRO A 22 0.63 3.73 -2.86
N ARG A 23 1.20 4.17 -3.97
CA ARG A 23 2.00 5.39 -3.98
C ARG A 23 1.07 6.59 -4.01
N VAL A 24 1.04 7.33 -2.91
CA VAL A 24 0.20 8.50 -2.70
C VAL A 24 1.00 9.51 -1.90
N ASP A 25 1.07 10.75 -2.38
CA ASP A 25 1.87 11.79 -1.74
C ASP A 25 1.01 12.72 -0.86
N ARG A 26 -0.33 12.70 -1.05
CA ARG A 26 -1.29 13.58 -0.35
C ARG A 26 -2.64 12.91 -0.13
N LEU A 27 -3.39 13.37 0.87
CA LEU A 27 -4.72 12.85 1.19
C LEU A 27 -5.74 13.05 0.05
N GLU A 28 -5.66 14.17 -0.69
CA GLU A 28 -6.57 14.44 -1.81
C GLU A 28 -6.42 13.42 -2.94
N GLU A 29 -5.20 12.92 -3.16
CA GLU A 29 -4.91 11.93 -4.18
C GLU A 29 -5.47 10.54 -3.79
N LEU A 30 -5.49 10.23 -2.50
CA LEU A 30 -6.15 9.04 -1.96
C LEU A 30 -7.65 9.05 -2.27
N MET A 31 -8.31 10.15 -1.91
CA MET A 31 -9.76 10.33 -2.13
C MET A 31 -10.08 10.37 -3.63
N GLY A 32 -9.25 11.04 -4.44
CA GLY A 32 -9.39 11.10 -5.90
C GLY A 32 -9.26 9.73 -6.57
N ARG A 33 -8.63 8.77 -5.90
CA ARG A 33 -8.51 7.36 -6.35
C ARG A 33 -9.55 6.44 -5.72
N GLY A 34 -10.49 6.98 -4.92
CA GLY A 34 -11.53 6.20 -4.22
C GLY A 34 -11.02 5.40 -3.02
N LEU A 35 -9.83 5.71 -2.52
CA LEU A 35 -9.26 5.10 -1.32
C LEU A 35 -9.55 5.97 -0.10
N HIS A 36 -9.58 5.34 1.07
CA HIS A 36 -9.79 6.00 2.34
C HIS A 36 -8.56 5.88 3.24
N LEU A 37 -8.39 6.82 4.18
CA LEU A 37 -7.32 6.74 5.18
C LEU A 37 -7.46 5.49 6.07
N SER A 38 -8.67 4.94 6.21
CA SER A 38 -8.92 3.66 6.90
C SER A 38 -8.34 2.45 6.17
N ASP A 39 -8.10 2.55 4.86
CA ASP A 39 -7.55 1.47 4.05
C ASP A 39 -6.02 1.34 4.23
N ILE A 40 -5.38 2.33 4.87
CA ILE A 40 -3.97 2.32 5.23
C ILE A 40 -3.82 1.88 6.69
N PRO A 41 -3.18 0.72 6.97
CA PRO A 41 -2.97 0.22 8.32
C PRO A 41 -2.23 1.22 9.21
N ILE A 42 -2.53 1.22 10.52
CA ILE A 42 -1.93 2.16 11.49
C ILE A 42 -0.41 2.01 11.65
N HIS A 43 0.14 0.85 11.28
CA HIS A 43 1.58 0.56 11.35
C HIS A 43 2.30 0.81 10.02
N ASP A 44 1.56 1.18 8.97
CA ASP A 44 2.15 1.52 7.68
C ASP A 44 2.71 2.94 7.75
N ALA A 45 4.02 3.08 7.54
CA ALA A 45 4.71 4.38 7.57
C ALA A 45 4.18 5.36 6.51
N THR A 46 3.52 4.88 5.45
CA THR A 46 2.87 5.75 4.46
C THR A 46 1.78 6.62 5.10
N ARG A 47 1.17 6.15 6.20
CA ARG A 47 0.18 6.90 6.97
C ARG A 47 0.75 8.19 7.57
N ASP A 48 1.98 8.14 8.06
CA ASP A 48 2.69 9.29 8.64
C ASP A 48 3.17 10.27 7.56
N VAL A 49 3.33 9.82 6.32
CA VAL A 49 3.73 10.67 5.18
C VAL A 49 2.54 11.43 4.60
N ILE A 50 1.35 10.85 4.67
CA ILE A 50 0.12 11.45 4.14
C ILE A 50 -0.48 12.50 5.10
N LEU A 51 -0.22 12.37 6.42
CA LEU A 51 -0.68 13.26 7.48
C LEU A 51 0.31 14.41 7.74
#